data_AF-A0A2D8XML5-F1
#
_entry.id   AF-A0A2D8XML5-F1
#
_cell.length_a   1.000
_cell.length_b   1.000
_cell.length_c   1.000
_cell.angle_alpha   90.00
_cell.angle_beta   90.00
_cell.angle_gamma   90.00
#
_symmetry.space_group_name_H-M   'P 1'
#
loop_
_entity.id
_entity.type
_entity.pdbx_description
1 polymer ?
#
loop_
_entity_poly.entity_id
_entity_poly.type
_entity_poly.pdbx_seq_one_letter_code
_entity_poly.pdbx_strand_id
1 'polypeptide(L)' 'MKTLIHVNQHVIKSNRKNRVEEPVLTVKTYKSNTYASEVIIRGDSKVIYSPNKPLSCGAHVWIETQSEVEIIK' A
#
# COMPACT_ATOMS: atom_id res chain seq x y z
N MET A 1 -7.92 13.23 -4.09
CA MET A 1 -7.18 13.23 -2.80
C MET A 1 -5.95 12.37 -2.99
N LYS A 2 -4.75 12.78 -2.54
CA LYS A 2 -3.55 11.95 -2.70
C LYS A 2 -3.67 10.68 -1.85
N THR A 3 -3.60 9.52 -2.50
CA THR A 3 -3.62 8.20 -1.89
C THR A 3 -2.29 7.52 -2.17
N LEU A 4 -1.71 6.92 -1.13
CA LEU A 4 -0.47 6.15 -1.20
C LEU A 4 -0.78 4.70 -0.89
N ILE A 5 -0.41 3.78 -1.77
CA ILE A 5 -0.59 2.35 -1.56
C ILE A 5 0.80 1.73 -1.45
N HIS A 6 1.07 1.08 -0.31
CA HIS A 6 2.34 0.40 -0.08
C HIS A 6 2.12 -1.10 0.15
N VAL A 7 3.03 -1.92 -0.39
CA VAL A 7 3.08 -3.36 -0.19
C VAL A 7 4.00 -3.69 0.97
N ASN A 8 3.43 -4.18 2.08
CA ASN A 8 4.17 -4.46 3.30
C ASN A 8 4.92 -5.80 3.21
N GLN A 9 6.20 -5.73 2.84
CA GLN A 9 7.07 -6.91 2.75
C GLN A 9 7.22 -7.69 4.07
N HIS A 10 7.11 -7.02 5.23
CA HIS A 10 7.22 -7.69 6.53
C HIS A 10 6.01 -8.58 6.79
N VAL A 11 4.82 -8.11 6.44
CA VAL A 11 3.58 -8.90 6.53
C VAL A 11 3.64 -10.08 5.57
N ILE A 12 4.07 -9.88 4.32
CA ILE A 12 4.24 -10.99 3.36
C ILE A 12 5.16 -12.09 3.92
N LYS A 13 6.31 -11.69 4.50
CA LYS A 13 7.25 -12.65 5.12
C LYS A 13 6.63 -13.37 6.32
N SER A 14 5.90 -12.65 7.17
CA SER A 14 5.18 -13.21 8.32
C SER A 14 4.10 -14.22 7.89
N ASN A 15 3.26 -13.84 6.92
CA ASN A 15 2.21 -14.67 6.35
C ASN A 15 2.75 -16.00 5.85
N ARG A 16 3.85 -15.96 5.08
CA ARG A 16 4.53 -17.18 4.59
C ARG A 16 5.06 -18.05 5.73
N LYS A 17 5.65 -17.44 6.76
CA LYS A 17 6.21 -18.16 7.91
C LYS A 17 5.13 -18.84 8.75
N ASN A 18 4.03 -18.14 8.98
CA ASN A 18 3.00 -18.55 9.93
C ASN A 18 1.78 -19.21 9.25
N ARG A 19 1.76 -19.28 7.91
CA ARG A 19 0.65 -19.82 7.10
C ARG A 19 -0.68 -19.10 7.37
N VAL A 20 -0.63 -17.77 7.39
CA VAL A 20 -1.79 -16.88 7.56
C VAL A 20 -1.90 -15.93 6.37
N GLU A 21 -3.05 -15.29 6.20
CA GLU A 21 -3.39 -14.45 5.05
C GLU A 21 -3.74 -13.01 5.48
N GLU A 22 -2.93 -12.43 6.37
CA GLU A 22 -3.15 -11.05 6.81
C GLU A 22 -3.01 -10.06 5.63
N PRO A 23 -3.82 -8.99 5.58
CA PRO A 23 -3.74 -7.96 4.54
C PRO A 23 -2.33 -7.39 4.35
N VAL A 24 -1.81 -7.46 3.13
CA VAL A 24 -0.42 -7.06 2.81
C VAL A 24 -0.32 -5.64 2.25
N LEU A 25 -1.43 -5.02 1.90
CA LEU A 25 -1.47 -3.66 1.36
C LEU A 25 -1.90 -2.69 2.45
N THR A 26 -1.32 -1.49 2.43
CA THR A 26 -1.80 -0.38 3.24
C THR A 26 -2.14 0.79 2.32
N VAL A 27 -3.42 1.16 2.28
CA VAL A 27 -3.95 2.32 1.60
C VAL A 27 -3.94 3.49 2.57
N LYS A 28 -3.08 4.47 2.30
CA LYS A 28 -2.84 5.62 3.16
C LYS A 28 -3.42 6.85 2.49
N THR A 29 -4.25 7.56 3.22
CA THR A 29 -4.71 8.90 2.88
C THR A 29 -4.17 9.87 3.93
N TYR A 30 -4.48 11.15 3.81
CA TYR A 30 -4.15 12.11 4.88
C TYR A 30 -4.94 11.87 6.18
N LYS A 31 -6.04 11.11 6.14
CA LYS A 31 -6.93 10.84 7.28
C LYS A 31 -6.84 9.42 7.83
N SER A 32 -6.44 8.46 7.01
CA SER A 32 -6.62 7.04 7.33
C SER A 32 -5.48 6.17 6.81
N ASN A 33 -5.27 5.05 7.50
CA ASN A 33 -4.47 3.93 7.05
C ASN A 33 -5.38 2.70 7.04
N THR A 34 -5.79 2.25 5.86
CA THR A 34 -6.67 1.09 5.71
C THR A 34 -5.88 -0.08 5.15
N TYR A 35 -5.99 -1.24 5.79
CA TYR A 35 -5.34 -2.47 5.34
C TYR A 35 -6.24 -3.22 4.36
N ALA A 36 -5.63 -3.79 3.32
CA ALA A 36 -6.33 -4.48 2.25
C ALA A 36 -5.53 -5.66 1.71
N SER A 37 -6.22 -6.69 1.23
CA SER A 37 -5.61 -7.77 0.45
C SER A 37 -5.61 -7.42 -1.04
N GLU A 38 -6.60 -6.66 -1.50
CA GLU A 38 -6.74 -6.21 -2.88
C GLU A 38 -7.25 -4.77 -2.95
N VAL A 39 -6.84 -4.05 -4.00
CA VAL A 39 -7.28 -2.68 -4.28
C VAL A 39 -7.44 -2.48 -5.79
N ILE A 40 -8.49 -1.76 -6.19
CA ILE A 40 -8.67 -1.31 -7.58
C ILE A 40 -8.42 0.20 -7.63
N ILE A 41 -7.58 0.62 -8.57
CA ILE A 41 -7.33 2.03 -8.86
C ILE A 41 -8.09 2.40 -10.14
N ARG A 42 -9.06 3.31 -10.04
CA ARG A 42 -9.97 3.68 -11.16
C ARG A 42 -9.45 4.86 -11.99
N GLY A 43 -8.15 4.91 -12.24
CA GLY A 43 -7.53 5.96 -13.04
C GLY A 43 -6.01 6.00 -12.94
N ASP A 44 -5.44 7.14 -13.34
CA ASP A 44 -4.00 7.32 -13.43
C ASP A 44 -3.29 7.10 -12.09
N SER A 45 -2.16 6.41 -12.15
CA SER A 45 -1.32 6.15 -10.99
C SER A 45 0.15 6.15 -11.36
N LYS A 46 0.99 6.32 -10.34
CA LYS A 46 2.45 6.29 -10.47
C LYS A 46 3.01 5.28 -9.50
N VAL A 47 3.91 4.42 -9.99
CA VAL A 47 4.75 3.57 -9.14
C VAL A 47 6.04 4.32 -8.87
N ILE A 48 6.37 4.53 -7.60
CA ILE A 48 7.49 5.35 -7.18
C ILE A 48 8.47 4.48 -6.39
N TYR A 49 9.74 4.54 -6.76
CA TYR A 49 10.86 4.04 -5.97
C TYR A 49 11.70 5.21 -5.46
N SER A 50 11.85 5.35 -4.14
CA SER A 50 12.62 6.40 -3.49
C SER A 50 13.57 5.78 -2.45
N PRO A 51 14.81 5.44 -2.85
CA PRO A 51 15.79 4.84 -1.93
C PRO A 51 16.25 5.81 -0.83
N ASN A 52 16.48 7.08 -1.19
CA ASN A 52 17.08 8.07 -0.28
C ASN A 52 16.06 8.87 0.53
N LYS A 53 14.78 8.85 0.13
CA LYS A 53 13.68 9.59 0.76
C LYS A 53 12.44 8.70 0.87
N PRO A 54 12.46 7.65 1.70
CA PRO A 54 11.30 6.79 1.88
C PRO A 54 10.14 7.55 2.52
N LEU A 55 8.93 6.98 2.43
CA LEU A 55 7.80 7.47 3.22
C LEU A 55 8.11 7.34 4.72
N SER A 56 7.40 8.09 5.55
CA SER A 56 7.56 8.04 7.02
C SER A 56 7.35 6.65 7.63
N CYS A 57 6.60 5.78 6.95
CA CYS A 57 6.42 4.38 7.33
C CYS A 57 7.58 3.45 6.88
N GLY A 58 8.67 3.99 6.34
CA GLY A 58 9.83 3.23 5.84
C GLY A 58 9.65 2.61 4.45
N ALA A 59 8.55 2.90 3.77
CA ALA A 59 8.29 2.39 2.43
C ALA A 59 9.18 3.08 1.39
N HIS A 60 10.01 2.30 0.70
CA HIS A 60 10.83 2.77 -0.42
C HIS A 60 10.14 2.65 -1.77
N VAL A 61 9.17 1.73 -1.89
CA VAL A 61 8.35 1.55 -3.09
C VAL A 61 6.88 1.68 -2.72
N TRP A 62 6.14 2.48 -3.47
CA TRP A 62 4.70 2.66 -3.30
C TRP A 62 4.04 3.08 -4.61
N ILE A 63 2.71 2.98 -4.65
CA ILE A 63 1.88 3.53 -5.70
C ILE A 63 1.26 4.82 -5.19
N GLU A 64 1.25 5.87 -5.99
CA GLU A 64 0.60 7.14 -5.72
C GLU A 64 -0.47 7.42 -6.77
N THR A 65 -1.64 7.87 -6.34
CA THR A 65 -2.72 8.29 -7.23
C THR A 65 -3.55 9.42 -6.60
N GLN A 66 -4.23 10.19 -7.45
CA GLN A 66 -5.29 11.11 -7.04
C GLN A 66 -6.69 10.59 -7.39
N SER A 67 -6.76 9.51 -8.16
CA SER A 67 -7.99 8.83 -8.58
C SER A 67 -8.63 8.07 -7.43
N GLU A 68 -9.85 7.60 -7.68
CA GLU A 68 -10.58 6.75 -6.76
C GLU A 68 -9.86 5.40 -6.57
N VAL A 69 -9.80 4.96 -5.30
CA VAL A 69 -9.25 3.67 -4.90
C VAL A 69 -10.33 2.90 -4.16
N GLU A 70 -10.72 1.76 -4.72
CA GLU A 70 -11.67 0.82 -4.13
C GLU A 70 -10.90 -0.25 -3.35
N ILE A 71 -11.29 -0.49 -2.11
CA ILE A 71 -10.67 -1.48 -1.23
C ILE A 71 -11.52 -2.74 -1.28
N ILE A 72 -10.93 -3.83 -1.77
CA ILE A 72 -11.57 -5.16 -1.80
C ILE A 72 -11.03 -5.95 -0.61
N LYS A 73 -11.95 -6.47 0.20
CA LYS A 73 -11.64 -7.26 1.39
C LYS A 73 -11.50 -8.73 1.04
#